data_AF-A0A2H6N6Y7-F1
#
_entry.id   AF-A0A2H6N6Y7-F1
#
_cell.length_a   1.000
_cell.length_b   1.000
_cell.length_c   1.000
_cell.angle_alpha   90.00
_cell.angle_beta   90.00
_cell.angle_gamma   90.00
#
_symmetry.space_group_name_H-M   'P 1'
#
loop_
_entity.id
_entity.type
_entity.pdbx_description
1 polymer ?
#
loop_
_entity_poly.entity_id
_entity_poly.type
_entity_poly.pdbx_seq_one_letter_code
_entity_poly.pdbx_strand_id
1 'polypeptide(L)'
;DLTGIREPGTTGNPFPTVNDRETKIMAPLISKPVPGRQRGEHEYVVTHVPFSAADLVIWKRDTPTFRSDPQTVIRTLKTIIDSHNPSWGDMTQLIQVFLTKDELLKLLEKTEAIAKRPVIRVPGQRNVARVAWPQERPDWDYNDTNHWDTYTRGKENLLEALEEIGKKPLNWQEFQKTTQRDTENPDAYWVR
;
A
#
# COMPACT_ATOMS: atom_id res chain seq x y z
N ASP A 1 38.70 -65.67 -21.51
CA ASP A 1 39.91 -64.95 -21.10
C ASP A 1 39.50 -63.85 -20.13
N LEU A 2 39.92 -63.97 -18.88
CA LEU A 2 39.58 -63.10 -17.75
C LEU A 2 40.85 -62.35 -17.36
N THR A 3 40.93 -61.04 -17.61
CA THR A 3 41.87 -60.07 -16.98
C THR A 3 41.48 -58.66 -17.46
N GLY A 4 41.30 -57.59 -16.70
CA GLY A 4 41.39 -57.35 -15.26
C GLY A 4 41.12 -55.85 -14.99
N ILE A 5 40.17 -55.60 -14.08
CA ILE A 5 40.12 -54.63 -12.97
C ILE A 5 40.58 -53.16 -13.19
N ARG A 6 39.64 -52.22 -12.92
CA ARG A 6 39.77 -51.12 -11.93
C ARG A 6 38.43 -50.39 -11.74
N GLU A 7 37.87 -50.43 -10.53
CA GLU A 7 37.08 -49.30 -10.04
C GLU A 7 38.03 -48.12 -9.76
N PRO A 8 37.59 -46.87 -9.94
CA PRO A 8 37.17 -46.14 -8.75
C PRO A 8 36.10 -45.04 -8.99
N GLY A 9 35.48 -44.63 -7.89
CA GLY A 9 35.24 -43.20 -7.68
C GLY A 9 33.80 -42.81 -7.50
N THR A 10 33.35 -42.87 -6.25
CA THR A 10 32.31 -42.00 -5.71
C THR A 10 32.72 -40.54 -5.92
N THR A 11 32.35 -39.95 -7.04
CA THR A 11 32.31 -38.49 -7.19
C THR A 11 30.87 -38.06 -6.98
N GLY A 12 30.59 -37.64 -5.74
CA GLY A 12 29.38 -36.91 -5.44
C GLY A 12 29.29 -35.70 -6.36
N ASN A 13 28.17 -35.56 -7.04
CA ASN A 13 27.72 -34.23 -7.41
C ASN A 13 27.02 -33.64 -6.19
N PRO A 14 27.56 -32.55 -5.62
CA PRO A 14 26.92 -31.79 -4.57
C PRO A 14 25.86 -30.95 -5.27
N PHE A 15 24.75 -31.56 -5.64
CA PHE A 15 23.56 -30.76 -5.84
C PHE A 15 23.14 -30.37 -4.43
N PRO A 16 23.29 -29.09 -4.01
CA PRO A 16 22.51 -28.65 -2.88
C PRO A 16 21.08 -29.01 -3.24
N THR A 17 20.41 -29.73 -2.35
CA THR A 17 18.97 -29.63 -2.21
C THR A 17 18.73 -28.14 -2.08
N VAL A 18 18.48 -27.47 -3.21
CA VAL A 18 18.02 -26.09 -3.20
C VAL A 18 16.63 -26.23 -2.61
N ASN A 19 16.63 -26.09 -1.30
CA ASN A 19 15.52 -25.64 -0.51
C ASN A 19 15.17 -24.27 -1.06
N ASP A 20 14.63 -24.22 -2.29
CA ASP A 20 13.90 -23.08 -2.82
C ASP A 20 12.56 -23.12 -2.09
N ARG A 21 12.64 -22.79 -0.81
CA ARG A 21 11.83 -21.70 -0.34
C ARG A 21 12.18 -20.50 -1.22
N GLU A 22 11.63 -20.47 -2.44
CA GLU A 22 11.24 -19.23 -3.10
C GLU A 22 10.17 -18.58 -2.21
N THR A 23 10.55 -18.18 -1.00
CA THR A 23 9.79 -17.22 -0.23
C THR A 23 10.08 -15.86 -0.85
N LYS A 24 9.55 -15.61 -2.05
CA LYS A 24 9.15 -14.25 -2.48
C LYS A 24 8.36 -14.24 -3.80
N ILE A 25 7.04 -14.38 -3.71
CA ILE A 25 6.18 -13.50 -4.52
C ILE A 25 5.14 -12.89 -3.56
N MET A 26 5.47 -11.71 -3.07
CA MET A 26 4.54 -10.74 -2.49
C MET A 26 4.34 -9.68 -3.57
N ALA A 27 3.26 -9.66 -4.35
CA ALA A 27 3.13 -8.60 -5.37
C ALA A 27 1.77 -8.51 -6.05
N PRO A 28 1.17 -7.33 -6.05
CA PRO A 28 0.52 -6.68 -7.18
C PRO A 28 1.47 -5.78 -7.99
N LEU A 29 0.93 -5.24 -9.09
CA LEU A 29 1.58 -4.60 -10.25
C LEU A 29 3.12 -4.69 -10.27
N ILE A 30 3.63 -5.66 -11.03
CA ILE A 30 5.07 -5.96 -11.18
C ILE A 30 5.55 -5.41 -12.52
N SER A 31 6.58 -4.55 -12.52
CA SER A 31 7.31 -4.21 -13.73
C SER A 31 8.32 -5.31 -14.06
N LYS A 32 8.23 -5.87 -15.27
CA LYS A 32 9.17 -6.90 -15.76
C LYS A 32 9.87 -6.42 -17.04
N PRO A 33 11.18 -6.60 -17.16
CA PRO A 33 11.87 -6.32 -18.41
C PRO A 33 11.43 -7.32 -19.48
N VAL A 34 11.08 -6.81 -20.65
CA VAL A 34 10.80 -7.58 -21.86
C VAL A 34 11.80 -7.18 -22.96
N PRO A 35 12.18 -8.11 -23.85
CA PRO A 35 13.07 -7.79 -24.96
C PRO A 35 12.48 -6.66 -25.83
N GLY A 36 13.21 -5.56 -25.98
CA GLY A 36 12.81 -4.45 -26.82
C GLY A 36 12.93 -4.77 -28.32
N ARG A 37 12.41 -3.87 -29.15
CA ARG A 37 12.42 -4.02 -30.62
C ARG A 37 13.84 -3.96 -31.20
N GLN A 38 14.78 -3.37 -30.47
CA GLN A 38 16.20 -3.28 -30.86
C GLN A 38 17.10 -4.10 -29.93
N ARG A 39 18.22 -4.58 -30.47
CA ARG A 39 19.20 -5.38 -29.73
C ARG A 39 19.81 -4.54 -28.59
N GLY A 40 19.56 -4.95 -27.35
CA GLY A 40 20.05 -4.28 -26.14
C GLY A 40 19.05 -3.31 -25.50
N GLU A 41 17.87 -3.13 -26.09
CA GLU A 41 16.79 -2.36 -25.49
C GLU A 41 15.94 -3.27 -24.59
N HIS A 42 15.62 -2.80 -23.39
CA HIS A 42 14.68 -3.45 -22.49
C HIS A 42 13.45 -2.55 -22.37
N GLU A 43 12.30 -3.05 -22.82
CA GLU A 43 11.01 -2.42 -22.52
C GLU A 43 10.51 -2.99 -21.18
N TYR A 44 9.71 -2.24 -20.43
CA TYR A 44 9.17 -2.71 -19.16
C TYR A 44 7.66 -2.83 -19.29
N VAL A 45 7.14 -4.02 -19.00
CA VAL A 45 5.70 -4.28 -19.00
C VAL A 45 5.24 -4.51 -17.57
N VAL A 46 4.14 -3.86 -17.19
CA VAL A 46 3.46 -4.06 -15.93
C VAL A 46 2.56 -5.29 -16.04
N THR A 47 2.79 -6.26 -15.16
CA THR A 47 1.99 -7.48 -15.02
C THR A 47 1.22 -7.47 -13.70
N HIS A 48 -0.03 -7.91 -13.71
CA HIS A 48 -0.89 -7.97 -12.52
C HIS A 48 -0.85 -9.37 -11.90
N VAL A 49 -0.69 -9.41 -10.59
CA VAL A 49 -0.84 -10.60 -9.75
C VAL A 49 -1.74 -10.21 -8.57
N PRO A 50 -2.87 -10.91 -8.34
CA PRO A 50 -3.79 -10.56 -7.26
C PRO A 50 -3.26 -11.01 -5.89
N PHE A 51 -3.80 -10.41 -4.82
CA PHE A 51 -3.56 -10.89 -3.46
C PHE A 51 -4.09 -12.31 -3.26
N SER A 52 -3.38 -13.11 -2.44
CA SER A 52 -3.93 -14.39 -2.02
C SER A 52 -5.01 -14.19 -0.95
N ALA A 53 -5.99 -15.09 -0.91
CA ALA A 53 -7.00 -15.08 0.16
C ALA A 53 -6.37 -15.24 1.56
N ALA A 54 -5.26 -15.99 1.66
CA ALA A 54 -4.54 -16.18 2.91
C ALA A 54 -3.92 -14.86 3.41
N ASP A 55 -3.31 -14.07 2.52
CA ASP A 55 -2.71 -12.78 2.87
C ASP A 55 -3.76 -11.82 3.43
N LEU A 56 -4.92 -11.72 2.77
CA LEU A 56 -6.02 -10.87 3.23
C LEU A 56 -6.52 -11.27 4.63
N VAL A 57 -6.64 -12.58 4.89
CA VAL A 57 -7.04 -13.09 6.20
C VAL A 57 -5.97 -12.79 7.25
N ILE A 58 -4.70 -13.02 6.95
CA ILE A 58 -3.57 -12.78 7.86
C ILE A 58 -3.51 -11.29 8.23
N TRP A 59 -3.47 -10.42 7.22
CA TRP A 59 -3.40 -8.98 7.46
C TRP A 59 -4.62 -8.47 8.23
N LYS A 60 -5.82 -9.00 7.96
CA LYS A 60 -7.03 -8.59 8.67
C LYS A 60 -7.08 -9.08 10.11
N ARG A 61 -6.62 -10.30 10.37
CA ARG A 61 -6.63 -10.93 11.71
C ARG A 61 -5.80 -10.13 12.70
N ASP A 62 -4.64 -9.65 12.27
CA ASP A 62 -3.67 -8.98 13.14
C ASP A 62 -3.90 -7.46 13.21
N THR A 63 -5.00 -6.97 12.62
CA THR A 63 -5.33 -5.55 12.55
C THR A 63 -6.67 -5.25 13.24
N PRO A 64 -6.73 -4.23 14.14
CA PRO A 64 -7.96 -3.79 14.79
C PRO A 64 -9.01 -3.30 13.79
N THR A 65 -10.23 -2.98 14.27
CA THR A 65 -11.24 -2.34 13.44
C THR A 65 -10.89 -0.86 13.25
N PHE A 66 -11.24 -0.29 12.09
CA PHE A 66 -10.95 1.11 11.79
C PHE A 66 -11.54 2.05 12.85
N ARG A 67 -12.79 1.85 13.27
CA ARG A 67 -13.39 2.58 14.40
C ARG A 67 -12.59 2.52 15.70
N SER A 68 -11.98 1.37 16.04
CA SER A 68 -11.27 1.20 17.32
C SER A 68 -9.90 1.86 17.33
N ASP A 69 -9.14 1.69 16.25
CA ASP A 69 -7.81 2.26 16.08
C ASP A 69 -7.53 2.56 14.59
N PRO A 70 -8.00 3.72 14.10
CA PRO A 70 -7.83 4.09 12.70
C PRO A 70 -6.35 4.13 12.28
N GLN A 71 -5.46 4.55 13.19
CA GLN A 71 -4.05 4.78 12.89
C GLN A 71 -3.30 3.48 12.63
N THR A 72 -3.58 2.42 13.40
CA THR A 72 -3.01 1.10 13.13
C THR A 72 -3.53 0.52 11.80
N VAL A 73 -4.81 0.71 11.48
CA VAL A 73 -5.37 0.29 10.18
C VAL A 73 -4.71 1.04 9.03
N ILE A 74 -4.59 2.37 9.12
CA ILE A 74 -3.94 3.21 8.11
C ILE A 74 -2.49 2.80 7.90
N ARG A 75 -1.73 2.60 8.98
CA ARG A 75 -0.33 2.14 8.90
C ARG A 75 -0.23 0.81 8.17
N THR A 76 -1.11 -0.14 8.49
CA THR A 76 -1.14 -1.46 7.85
C THR A 76 -1.44 -1.36 6.36
N LEU A 77 -2.48 -0.60 5.98
CA LEU A 77 -2.83 -0.37 4.59
C LEU A 77 -1.70 0.30 3.82
N LYS A 78 -1.05 1.33 4.38
CA LYS A 78 0.14 1.98 3.78
C LYS A 78 1.26 0.98 3.56
N THR A 79 1.61 0.19 4.56
CA THR A 79 2.66 -0.84 4.44
C THR A 79 2.35 -1.84 3.33
N ILE A 80 1.10 -2.31 3.22
CA ILE A 80 0.69 -3.18 2.12
C ILE A 80 0.84 -2.44 0.80
N ILE A 81 0.20 -1.27 0.64
CA ILE A 81 0.20 -0.48 -0.60
C ILE A 81 1.62 -0.18 -1.10
N ASP A 82 2.53 0.23 -0.22
CA ASP A 82 3.91 0.58 -0.57
C ASP A 82 4.73 -0.64 -0.99
N SER A 83 4.51 -1.79 -0.36
CA SER A 83 5.25 -3.03 -0.67
C SER A 83 4.71 -3.78 -1.87
N HIS A 84 3.43 -3.58 -2.18
CA HIS A 84 2.67 -4.41 -3.12
C HIS A 84 2.21 -3.65 -4.36
N ASN A 85 2.12 -2.32 -4.33
CA ASN A 85 1.63 -1.51 -5.45
C ASN A 85 0.31 -2.03 -6.10
N PRO A 86 -0.77 -2.19 -5.31
CA PRO A 86 -2.04 -2.78 -5.72
C PRO A 86 -2.72 -2.07 -6.89
N SER A 87 -3.27 -2.84 -7.85
CA SER A 87 -4.14 -2.29 -8.90
C SER A 87 -5.41 -1.68 -8.29
N TRP A 88 -6.23 -1.00 -9.11
CA TRP A 88 -7.54 -0.50 -8.65
C TRP A 88 -8.40 -1.60 -7.99
N GLY A 89 -8.44 -2.80 -8.58
CA GLY A 89 -9.23 -3.91 -8.05
C GLY A 89 -8.70 -4.40 -6.70
N ASP A 90 -7.37 -4.51 -6.58
CA ASP A 90 -6.70 -4.94 -5.36
C ASP A 90 -6.88 -3.91 -4.23
N MET A 91 -6.80 -2.61 -4.55
CA MET A 91 -7.09 -1.51 -3.62
C MET A 91 -8.52 -1.58 -3.11
N THR A 92 -9.49 -1.75 -4.01
CA THR A 92 -10.92 -1.88 -3.65
C THR A 92 -11.14 -3.10 -2.75
N GLN A 93 -10.51 -4.23 -3.04
CA GLN A 93 -10.57 -5.43 -2.20
C GLN A 93 -9.98 -5.18 -0.81
N LEU A 94 -8.80 -4.56 -0.71
CA LEU A 94 -8.18 -4.21 0.57
C LEU A 94 -9.10 -3.32 1.40
N ILE A 95 -9.61 -2.24 0.82
CA ILE A 95 -10.46 -1.31 1.56
C ILE A 95 -11.72 -2.01 2.08
N GLN A 96 -12.34 -2.88 1.28
CA GLN A 96 -13.51 -3.66 1.70
C GLN A 96 -13.20 -4.68 2.80
N VAL A 97 -11.97 -5.19 2.87
CA VAL A 97 -11.53 -6.07 3.95
C VAL A 97 -11.34 -5.28 5.24
N PHE A 98 -10.72 -4.10 5.18
CA PHE A 98 -10.35 -3.34 6.38
C PHE A 98 -11.43 -2.40 6.91
N LEU A 99 -12.34 -1.93 6.04
CA LEU A 99 -13.37 -0.96 6.38
C LEU A 99 -14.77 -1.57 6.31
N THR A 100 -15.64 -1.09 7.19
CA THR A 100 -17.08 -1.31 7.07
C THR A 100 -17.66 -0.53 5.88
N LYS A 101 -18.88 -0.88 5.45
CA LYS A 101 -19.57 -0.16 4.38
C LYS A 101 -19.69 1.34 4.65
N ASP A 102 -20.02 1.72 5.89
CA ASP A 102 -20.17 3.13 6.26
C ASP A 102 -18.83 3.89 6.24
N GLU A 103 -17.75 3.24 6.67
CA GLU A 103 -16.40 3.81 6.61
C GLU A 103 -15.91 3.94 5.17
N LEU A 104 -16.21 2.96 4.31
CA LEU A 104 -15.94 3.00 2.88
C LEU A 104 -16.69 4.17 2.21
N LEU A 105 -17.97 4.37 2.48
CA LEU A 105 -18.74 5.49 1.91
C LEU A 105 -18.13 6.84 2.32
N LYS A 106 -17.79 7.01 3.61
CA LYS A 106 -17.11 8.21 4.11
C LYS A 106 -15.76 8.42 3.43
N LEU A 107 -15.01 7.36 3.18
CA LEU A 107 -13.74 7.42 2.46
C LEU A 107 -13.94 7.95 1.04
N LEU A 108 -14.90 7.40 0.30
CA LEU A 108 -15.17 7.80 -1.08
C LEU A 108 -15.62 9.26 -1.15
N GLU A 109 -16.57 9.68 -0.31
CA GLU A 109 -16.99 11.09 -0.18
C GLU A 109 -15.80 12.01 0.12
N LYS A 110 -14.90 11.57 0.99
CA LYS A 110 -13.70 12.33 1.33
C LYS A 110 -12.74 12.47 0.15
N THR A 111 -12.55 11.42 -0.66
CA THR A 111 -11.72 11.51 -1.87
C THR A 111 -12.28 12.50 -2.88
N GLU A 112 -13.60 12.56 -3.05
CA GLU A 112 -14.26 13.55 -3.91
C GLU A 112 -14.06 14.97 -3.38
N ALA A 113 -14.18 15.16 -2.07
CA ALA A 113 -13.93 16.46 -1.45
C ALA A 113 -12.47 16.92 -1.63
N ILE A 114 -11.51 15.99 -1.52
CA ILE A 114 -10.08 16.26 -1.78
C ILE A 114 -9.84 16.62 -3.25
N ALA A 115 -10.49 15.91 -4.18
CA ALA A 115 -10.36 16.19 -5.62
C ALA A 115 -10.85 17.59 -6.01
N LYS A 116 -11.84 18.12 -5.29
CA LYS A 116 -12.39 19.47 -5.50
C LYS A 116 -11.53 20.59 -4.89
N ARG A 117 -10.46 20.27 -4.16
CA ARG A 117 -9.58 21.29 -3.57
C ARG A 117 -8.87 22.11 -4.67
N PRO A 118 -8.70 23.42 -4.47
CA PRO A 118 -8.02 24.25 -5.44
C PRO A 118 -6.56 23.82 -5.58
N VAL A 119 -6.07 23.80 -6.83
CA VAL A 119 -4.66 23.60 -7.12
C VAL A 119 -3.91 24.87 -6.73
N ILE A 120 -3.12 24.79 -5.66
CA ILE A 120 -2.25 25.89 -5.24
C ILE A 120 -1.10 25.94 -6.24
N ARG A 121 -1.01 27.05 -7.00
CA ARG A 121 0.07 27.23 -7.99
C ARG A 121 1.33 27.73 -7.30
N VAL A 122 2.30 26.85 -7.13
CA VAL A 122 3.63 27.22 -6.65
C VAL A 122 4.58 27.37 -7.85
N PRO A 123 5.29 28.52 -8.00
CA PRO A 123 6.28 28.69 -9.06
C PRO A 123 7.38 27.62 -8.96
N GLY A 124 7.72 26.99 -10.10
CA GLY A 124 8.74 25.93 -10.16
C GLY A 124 8.26 24.53 -9.75
N GLN A 125 7.00 24.36 -9.35
CA GLN A 125 6.42 23.04 -9.05
C GLN A 125 5.41 22.58 -10.11
N ARG A 126 5.32 21.25 -10.29
CA ARG A 126 4.31 20.62 -11.12
C ARG A 126 2.94 20.74 -10.42
N ASN A 127 2.17 21.74 -10.77
CA ASN A 127 0.84 22.01 -10.22
C ASN A 127 -0.20 21.09 -10.89
N VAL A 128 -0.29 19.84 -10.43
CA VAL A 128 -1.25 18.85 -10.93
C VAL A 128 -2.58 18.89 -10.18
N ALA A 129 -3.66 18.67 -10.91
CA ALA A 129 -4.99 18.52 -10.33
C ALA A 129 -5.06 17.25 -9.48
N ARG A 130 -5.79 17.33 -8.37
CA ARG A 130 -6.15 16.15 -7.58
C ARG A 130 -7.24 15.36 -8.31
N VAL A 131 -7.28 14.07 -8.03
CA VAL A 131 -8.25 13.15 -8.62
C VAL A 131 -8.86 12.31 -7.51
N ALA A 132 -10.17 12.11 -7.58
CA ALA A 132 -10.87 11.23 -6.64
C ALA A 132 -10.49 9.78 -6.97
N TRP A 133 -10.56 8.90 -5.96
CA TRP A 133 -10.47 7.47 -6.22
C TRP A 133 -11.75 7.04 -6.95
N PRO A 134 -11.67 6.39 -8.12
CA PRO A 134 -12.86 6.07 -8.89
C PRO A 134 -13.67 4.98 -8.16
N GLN A 135 -14.98 5.21 -8.03
CA GLN A 135 -15.91 4.27 -7.40
C GLN A 135 -16.17 3.06 -8.31
N GLU A 136 -16.14 3.27 -9.62
CA GLU A 136 -16.25 2.23 -10.65
C GLU A 136 -14.87 1.86 -11.21
N ARG A 137 -14.77 0.70 -11.85
CA ARG A 137 -13.53 0.22 -12.43
C ARG A 137 -13.08 1.16 -13.57
N PRO A 138 -11.92 1.83 -13.45
CA PRO A 138 -11.38 2.63 -14.54
C PRO A 138 -10.79 1.74 -15.64
N ASP A 139 -10.69 2.27 -16.85
CA ASP A 139 -10.05 1.67 -18.02
C ASP A 139 -8.52 1.91 -18.06
N TRP A 140 -7.90 2.08 -16.89
CA TRP A 140 -6.47 2.35 -16.78
C TRP A 140 -5.62 1.22 -17.37
N ASP A 141 -4.79 1.60 -18.34
CA ASP A 141 -3.62 0.84 -18.77
C ASP A 141 -2.41 1.26 -17.92
N TYR A 142 -1.92 0.35 -17.08
CA TYR A 142 -0.76 0.63 -16.20
C TYR A 142 0.56 0.75 -16.96
N ASN A 143 0.60 0.45 -18.27
CA ASN A 143 1.75 0.73 -19.13
C ASN A 143 1.68 2.13 -19.77
N ASP A 144 0.52 2.80 -19.72
CA ASP A 144 0.37 4.18 -20.18
C ASP A 144 0.77 5.17 -19.07
N THR A 145 1.67 6.10 -19.40
CA THR A 145 2.21 7.06 -18.43
C THR A 145 1.16 8.01 -17.86
N ASN A 146 0.15 8.41 -18.63
CA ASN A 146 -0.91 9.30 -18.16
C ASN A 146 -1.89 8.58 -17.23
N HIS A 147 -2.24 7.35 -17.57
CA HIS A 147 -3.03 6.47 -16.70
C HIS A 147 -2.27 6.15 -15.42
N TRP A 148 -0.97 5.88 -15.50
CA TRP A 148 -0.11 5.67 -14.34
C TRP A 148 -0.03 6.89 -13.42
N ASP A 149 0.17 8.10 -13.97
CA ASP A 149 0.17 9.37 -13.21
C ASP A 149 -1.20 9.60 -12.54
N THR A 150 -2.29 9.32 -13.24
CA THR A 150 -3.66 9.42 -12.69
C THR A 150 -3.92 8.42 -11.57
N TYR A 151 -3.55 7.16 -11.78
CA TYR A 151 -3.63 6.11 -10.76
C TYR A 151 -2.79 6.45 -9.51
N THR A 152 -1.57 6.94 -9.69
CA THR A 152 -0.66 7.30 -8.59
C THR A 152 -1.25 8.43 -7.76
N ARG A 153 -1.70 9.52 -8.40
CA ARG A 153 -2.40 10.62 -7.70
C ARG A 153 -3.67 10.15 -7.01
N GLY A 154 -4.43 9.25 -7.64
CA GLY A 154 -5.63 8.65 -7.05
C GLY A 154 -5.33 7.91 -5.76
N LYS A 155 -4.28 7.07 -5.76
CA LYS A 155 -3.82 6.36 -4.56
C LYS A 155 -3.40 7.31 -3.45
N GLU A 156 -2.62 8.34 -3.78
CA GLU A 156 -2.17 9.34 -2.81
C GLU A 156 -3.36 10.08 -2.18
N ASN A 157 -4.32 10.54 -2.99
CA ASN A 157 -5.51 11.20 -2.50
C ASN A 157 -6.41 10.26 -1.68
N LEU A 158 -6.44 8.97 -1.99
CA LEU A 158 -7.14 7.95 -1.22
C LEU A 158 -6.49 7.74 0.16
N LEU A 159 -5.16 7.70 0.23
CA LEU A 159 -4.43 7.63 1.49
C LEU A 159 -4.62 8.90 2.33
N GLU A 160 -4.60 10.08 1.71
CA GLU A 160 -4.91 11.36 2.38
C GLU A 160 -6.36 11.36 2.92
N ALA A 161 -7.31 10.85 2.14
CA ALA A 161 -8.70 10.71 2.56
C ALA A 161 -8.84 9.80 3.78
N LEU A 162 -8.15 8.65 3.75
CA LEU A 162 -8.15 7.68 4.84
C LEU A 162 -7.59 8.29 6.13
N GLU A 163 -6.50 9.05 6.02
CA GLU A 163 -5.94 9.82 7.14
C GLU A 163 -6.94 10.84 7.68
N GLU A 164 -7.63 11.59 6.82
CA GLU A 164 -8.60 12.58 7.26
C GLU A 164 -9.82 11.99 7.97
N ILE A 165 -10.35 10.87 7.50
CA ILE A 165 -11.49 10.21 8.18
C ILE A 165 -11.05 9.45 9.44
N GLY A 166 -9.78 9.08 9.54
CA GLY A 166 -9.20 8.40 10.70
C GLY A 166 -8.71 9.34 11.81
N LYS A 167 -8.69 10.66 11.57
CA LYS A 167 -8.41 11.65 12.62
C LYS A 167 -9.53 11.61 13.66
N LYS A 168 -9.17 11.34 14.92
CA LYS A 168 -10.10 11.53 16.05
C LYS A 168 -10.52 13.00 16.08
N PRO A 169 -11.82 13.32 16.23
CA PRO A 169 -12.23 14.69 16.49
C PRO A 169 -11.50 15.17 17.74
N LEU A 170 -10.94 16.38 17.69
CA LEU A 170 -10.26 17.00 18.82
C LEU A 170 -11.24 16.97 20.01
N ASN A 171 -10.91 16.20 21.06
CA ASN A 171 -11.78 16.04 22.22
C ASN A 171 -11.74 17.32 23.06
N TRP A 172 -12.51 18.33 22.66
CA TRP A 172 -12.55 19.63 23.32
C TRP A 172 -12.90 19.54 24.82
N GLN A 173 -13.63 18.48 25.22
CA GLN A 173 -13.94 18.20 26.62
C GLN A 173 -12.73 17.70 27.44
N GLU A 174 -11.74 17.07 26.82
CA GLU A 174 -10.47 16.75 27.49
C GLU A 174 -9.53 17.95 27.52
N PHE A 175 -9.53 18.77 26.47
CA PHE A 175 -8.80 20.04 26.45
C PHE A 175 -9.28 20.98 27.58
N GLN A 176 -10.60 21.13 27.77
CA GLN A 176 -11.15 21.94 28.87
C GLN A 176 -10.90 21.38 30.27
N LYS A 177 -10.65 20.06 30.41
CA LYS A 177 -10.26 19.44 31.70
C LYS A 177 -8.80 19.70 32.06
N THR A 178 -8.01 20.20 31.12
CA THR A 178 -6.61 20.58 31.34
C THR A 178 -6.62 22.01 31.89
N THR A 179 -7.09 22.17 33.11
CA THR A 179 -6.94 23.39 33.90
C THR A 179 -5.83 23.13 34.90
N GLN A 180 -4.94 24.12 35.10
CA GLN A 180 -3.93 24.04 36.15
C GLN A 180 -4.65 23.79 37.47
N ARG A 181 -4.34 22.67 38.13
CA ARG A 181 -4.95 22.35 39.41
C ARG A 181 -4.48 23.36 40.47
N ASP A 182 -5.30 23.64 41.47
CA ASP A 182 -4.97 24.61 42.54
C ASP A 182 -3.65 24.29 43.28
N THR A 183 -3.21 23.03 43.23
CA THR A 183 -1.96 22.55 43.86
C THR A 183 -0.81 22.31 42.86
N GLU A 184 -1.01 22.56 41.57
CA GLU A 184 -0.03 22.32 40.51
C GLU A 184 0.74 23.61 40.21
N ASN A 185 2.07 23.57 40.25
CA ASN A 185 2.90 24.72 39.90
C ASN A 185 2.77 25.00 38.38
N PRO A 186 2.73 26.28 37.94
CA PRO A 186 2.66 26.65 36.52
C PRO A 186 3.65 25.92 35.60
N ASP A 187 4.87 25.66 36.07
CA ASP A 187 5.89 24.96 35.28
C ASP A 187 5.54 23.48 35.06
N ALA A 188 4.87 22.84 36.02
CA ALA A 188 4.42 21.46 35.91
C ALA A 188 3.20 21.32 34.98
N TYR A 189 2.36 22.35 34.90
CA TYR A 189 1.24 22.41 33.97
C TYR A 189 1.70 22.59 32.50
N TRP A 190 2.75 23.37 32.26
CA TRP A 190 3.22 23.69 30.90
C TRP A 190 3.86 22.50 30.15
N VAL A 191 4.28 21.46 30.87
CA VAL A 191 4.96 20.27 30.31
C VAL A 191 3.97 19.11 30.03
N ARG A 192 2.67 19.32 30.26
CA ARG A 192 1.59 18.34 29.96
C ARG A 192 1.11 18.44 28.52
#